data_AF-A0A7Y5B7Y5-F1
#
_entry.id   AF-A0A7Y5B7Y5-F1
#
_cell.length_a   1.000
_cell.length_b   1.000
_cell.length_c   1.000
_cell.angle_alpha   90.00
_cell.angle_beta   90.00
_cell.angle_gamma   90.00
#
_symmetry.space_group_name_H-M   'P 1'
#
loop_
_entity.id
_entity.type
_entity.pdbx_description
1 polymer ?
#
loop_
_entity_poly.entity_id
_entity_poly.type
_entity_poly.pdbx_seq_one_letter_code
_entity_poly.pdbx_strand_id
1 'polypeptide(L)'
;MQFKILLTYFICLFLSSCFSAKQKEFRKNGYKHGIFAEITTQKGVITAKLEFEKSPLAVANFIGLAQGIIPNIIKKAGEPFYDGLKFHRVLQGYMIIGGCPNGDGTGNPGYYFFDEFNEFLKHDKPGVLSMQNIGANTNGSIFNITLKSTPVLDNKNVIFGYVINGMDVVNSIQQGDIISKVEIIKIGRKAKAFNPLKIFKKNGFDNMIQLK
;
A
#
# COMPACT_ATOMS: atom_id res chain seq x y z
N MET A 1 -27.83 25.56 -0.90
CA MET A 1 -27.73 24.23 -1.55
C MET A 1 -26.89 24.27 -2.84
N GLN A 2 -27.11 25.23 -3.75
CA GLN A 2 -26.35 25.34 -5.01
C GLN A 2 -24.83 25.57 -4.85
N PHE A 3 -24.38 26.36 -3.88
CA PHE A 3 -22.93 26.64 -3.67
C PHE A 3 -22.13 25.40 -3.23
N LYS A 4 -22.73 24.50 -2.43
CA LYS A 4 -22.12 23.22 -2.05
C LYS A 4 -22.03 22.27 -3.24
N ILE A 5 -23.08 22.23 -4.07
CA ILE A 5 -23.11 21.40 -5.29
C ILE A 5 -22.02 21.88 -6.27
N LEU A 6 -21.92 23.18 -6.53
CA LEU A 6 -20.92 23.74 -7.45
C LEU A 6 -19.48 23.49 -6.96
N LEU A 7 -19.23 23.66 -5.65
CA LEU A 7 -17.91 23.39 -5.05
C LEU A 7 -17.53 21.90 -5.13
N THR A 8 -18.47 20.98 -4.89
CA THR A 8 -18.25 19.53 -5.04
C THR A 8 -17.93 19.17 -6.49
N TYR A 9 -18.67 19.72 -7.47
CA TYR A 9 -18.39 19.48 -8.89
C TYR A 9 -16.99 19.98 -9.30
N PHE A 10 -16.58 21.16 -8.82
CA PHE A 10 -15.26 21.73 -9.12
C PHE A 10 -14.11 20.88 -8.53
N ILE A 11 -14.27 20.39 -7.28
CA ILE A 11 -13.31 19.50 -6.63
C ILE A 11 -13.20 18.15 -7.37
N CYS A 12 -14.33 17.56 -7.79
CA CYS A 12 -14.33 16.32 -8.55
C CYS A 12 -13.64 16.45 -9.93
N LEU A 13 -13.84 17.57 -10.64
CA LEU A 13 -13.19 17.84 -11.91
C LEU A 13 -11.66 17.96 -11.75
N PHE A 14 -11.20 18.65 -10.71
CA PHE A 14 -9.77 18.85 -10.44
C PHE A 14 -9.06 17.56 -10.00
N LEU A 15 -9.71 16.71 -9.19
CA LEU A 15 -9.19 15.40 -8.80
C LEU A 15 -9.06 14.45 -10.00
N SER A 16 -10.05 14.46 -10.90
CA SER A 16 -10.02 13.67 -12.13
C SER A 16 -8.88 14.08 -13.07
N SER A 17 -8.63 15.39 -13.23
CA SER A 17 -7.53 15.89 -14.06
C SER A 17 -6.16 15.53 -13.49
N CYS A 18 -5.99 15.60 -12.17
CA CYS A 18 -4.73 15.25 -11.51
C CYS A 18 -4.41 13.75 -11.65
N PHE A 19 -5.42 12.89 -11.51
CA PHE A 19 -5.27 11.44 -11.72
C PHE A 19 -4.91 11.09 -13.16
N SER A 20 -5.51 11.79 -14.12
CA SER A 20 -5.17 11.66 -15.55
C SER A 20 -3.75 12.13 -15.84
N ALA A 21 -3.29 13.20 -15.19
CA ALA A 21 -1.92 13.70 -15.32
C ALA A 21 -0.88 12.68 -14.84
N LYS A 22 -1.06 12.08 -13.65
CA LYS A 22 -0.16 11.03 -13.14
C LYS A 22 -0.11 9.81 -14.06
N GLN A 23 -1.25 9.35 -14.57
CA GLN A 23 -1.24 8.25 -15.55
C GLN A 23 -0.46 8.60 -16.83
N LYS A 24 -0.57 9.85 -17.32
CA LYS A 24 0.21 10.31 -18.48
C LYS A 24 1.71 10.35 -18.16
N GLU A 25 2.09 10.80 -16.98
CA GLU A 25 3.48 10.84 -16.53
C GLU A 25 4.11 9.45 -16.45
N PHE A 26 3.45 8.49 -15.79
CA PHE A 26 3.95 7.11 -15.75
C PHE A 26 4.09 6.50 -17.16
N ARG A 27 3.14 6.79 -18.07
CA ARG A 27 3.23 6.33 -19.46
C ARG A 27 4.39 6.99 -20.20
N LYS A 28 4.65 8.29 -19.97
CA LYS A 28 5.80 9.01 -20.51
C LYS A 28 7.12 8.42 -20.01
N ASN A 29 7.15 7.97 -18.76
CA ASN A 29 8.28 7.27 -18.14
C ASN A 29 8.39 5.79 -18.54
N GLY A 30 7.63 5.34 -19.55
CA GLY A 30 7.74 4.00 -20.14
C GLY A 30 6.92 2.91 -19.46
N TYR A 31 6.18 3.20 -18.38
CA TYR A 31 5.34 2.21 -17.71
C TYR A 31 4.06 1.95 -18.51
N LYS A 32 4.03 0.82 -19.24
CA LYS A 32 2.91 0.44 -20.11
C LYS A 32 1.79 -0.34 -19.39
N HIS A 33 2.15 -1.13 -18.37
CA HIS A 33 1.23 -2.00 -17.65
C HIS A 33 1.66 -2.13 -16.18
N GLY A 34 0.69 -2.07 -15.26
CA GLY A 34 0.94 -2.33 -13.84
C GLY A 34 0.01 -1.56 -12.92
N ILE A 35 0.06 -1.91 -11.64
CA ILE A 35 -0.45 -1.08 -10.55
C ILE A 35 0.75 -0.52 -9.81
N PHE A 36 0.72 0.76 -9.52
CA PHE A 36 1.77 1.47 -8.82
C PHE A 36 1.20 2.18 -7.60
N ALA A 37 2.04 2.36 -6.59
CA ALA A 37 1.74 3.15 -5.41
C ALA A 37 2.80 4.25 -5.26
N GLU A 38 2.35 5.49 -5.12
CA GLU A 38 3.18 6.61 -4.69
C GLU A 38 2.92 6.88 -3.22
N ILE A 39 3.92 6.63 -2.38
CA ILE A 39 3.90 6.86 -0.94
C ILE A 39 4.61 8.18 -0.70
N THR A 40 3.84 9.23 -0.40
CA THR A 40 4.36 10.57 -0.12
C THR A 40 4.74 10.67 1.35
N THR A 41 5.94 11.18 1.61
CA THR A 41 6.46 11.47 2.95
C THR A 41 7.04 12.88 2.98
N GLN A 42 7.41 13.37 4.16
CA GLN A 42 8.17 14.62 4.30
C GLN A 42 9.57 14.56 3.66
N LYS A 43 10.09 13.36 3.36
CA LYS A 43 11.41 13.15 2.74
C LYS A 43 11.33 13.05 1.22
N GLY A 44 10.12 13.01 0.65
CA GLY A 44 9.90 12.81 -0.78
C GLY A 44 8.92 11.69 -1.07
N VAL A 45 8.85 11.27 -2.34
CA VAL A 45 7.91 10.26 -2.83
C VAL A 45 8.64 8.96 -3.12
N ILE A 46 8.13 7.86 -2.54
CA ILE A 46 8.55 6.50 -2.85
C ILE A 46 7.55 5.94 -3.87
N THR A 47 8.02 5.52 -5.04
CA THR A 47 7.17 4.88 -6.05
C THR A 47 7.42 3.38 -6.06
N ALA A 48 6.39 2.59 -5.82
CA ALA A 48 6.44 1.14 -5.89
C ALA A 48 5.56 0.58 -7.02
N LYS A 49 6.03 -0.47 -7.69
CA LYS A 49 5.23 -1.33 -8.55
C LYS A 49 4.68 -2.50 -7.72
N LEU A 50 3.38 -2.75 -7.81
CA LEU A 50 2.68 -3.79 -7.05
C LEU A 50 2.50 -5.07 -7.88
N GLU A 51 2.73 -6.22 -7.25
CA GLU A 51 2.68 -7.56 -7.86
C GLU A 51 1.27 -8.17 -7.82
N PHE A 52 0.29 -7.44 -8.38
CA PHE A 52 -1.14 -7.77 -8.25
C PHE A 52 -1.57 -9.10 -8.90
N GLU A 53 -0.74 -9.67 -9.79
CA GLU A 53 -0.99 -10.97 -10.41
C GLU A 53 -0.42 -12.14 -9.58
N LYS A 54 0.65 -11.90 -8.81
CA LYS A 54 1.34 -12.93 -8.01
C LYS A 54 0.92 -12.92 -6.55
N SER A 55 0.55 -11.75 -6.02
CA SER A 55 0.09 -11.54 -4.66
C SER A 55 -1.18 -10.67 -4.66
N PRO A 56 -2.27 -11.15 -5.28
CA PRO A 56 -3.50 -10.40 -5.44
C PRO A 56 -4.15 -10.00 -4.11
N LEU A 57 -4.02 -10.79 -3.05
CA LEU A 57 -4.70 -10.50 -1.79
C LEU A 57 -4.00 -9.37 -1.00
N ALA A 58 -2.69 -9.43 -0.85
CA ALA A 58 -1.89 -8.39 -0.21
C ALA A 58 -1.98 -7.08 -0.99
N VAL A 59 -1.94 -7.13 -2.33
CA VAL A 59 -2.15 -5.94 -3.16
C VAL A 59 -3.57 -5.38 -3.04
N ALA A 60 -4.60 -6.24 -3.02
CA ALA A 60 -5.97 -5.80 -2.78
C ALA A 60 -6.13 -5.14 -1.41
N ASN A 61 -5.58 -5.74 -0.35
CA ASN A 61 -5.58 -5.18 0.99
C ASN A 61 -4.91 -3.80 1.02
N PHE A 62 -3.67 -3.70 0.53
CA PHE A 62 -2.91 -2.44 0.52
C PHE A 62 -3.64 -1.33 -0.25
N ILE A 63 -4.11 -1.61 -1.47
CA ILE A 63 -4.86 -0.63 -2.28
C ILE A 63 -6.17 -0.25 -1.60
N GLY A 64 -6.90 -1.23 -1.07
CA GLY A 64 -8.21 -0.99 -0.49
C GLY A 64 -8.14 -0.14 0.78
N LEU A 65 -7.12 -0.38 1.62
CA LEU A 65 -6.80 0.46 2.77
C LEU A 65 -6.33 1.86 2.33
N ALA A 66 -5.40 1.96 1.37
CA ALA A 66 -4.94 3.24 0.85
C ALA A 66 -6.07 4.11 0.28
N GLN A 67 -7.09 3.51 -0.33
CA GLN A 67 -8.23 4.21 -0.89
C GLN A 67 -9.40 4.37 0.08
N GLY A 68 -9.32 3.81 1.30
CA GLY A 68 -10.41 3.84 2.29
C GLY A 68 -11.66 3.05 1.85
N ILE A 69 -11.53 2.11 0.91
CA ILE A 69 -12.66 1.35 0.36
C ILE A 69 -12.87 -0.01 1.04
N ILE A 70 -11.88 -0.53 1.77
CA ILE A 70 -12.02 -1.73 2.59
C ILE A 70 -12.43 -1.31 4.02
N PRO A 71 -13.48 -1.89 4.61
CA PRO A 71 -13.87 -1.60 5.98
C PRO A 71 -12.75 -1.97 6.96
N ASN A 72 -12.65 -1.22 8.05
CA ASN A 72 -11.68 -1.44 9.13
C ASN A 72 -12.20 -0.76 10.41
N ILE A 73 -11.59 -1.06 11.55
CA ILE A 73 -12.03 -0.54 12.86
C ILE A 73 -11.32 0.74 13.29
N ILE A 74 -10.41 1.26 12.46
CA ILE A 74 -9.49 2.35 12.84
C ILE A 74 -9.91 3.68 12.23
N LYS A 75 -10.26 3.68 10.95
CA LYS A 75 -10.61 4.85 10.14
C LYS A 75 -12.03 4.71 9.63
N LYS A 76 -12.72 5.84 9.43
CA LYS A 76 -14.08 5.81 8.88
C LYS A 76 -14.06 5.35 7.43
N ALA A 77 -15.18 4.82 6.94
CA ALA A 77 -15.32 4.45 5.55
C ALA A 77 -15.03 5.67 4.63
N GLY A 78 -14.21 5.46 3.60
CA GLY A 78 -13.76 6.50 2.69
C GLY A 78 -12.53 7.29 3.15
N GLU A 79 -12.07 7.13 4.40
CA GLU A 79 -10.81 7.73 4.86
C GLU A 79 -9.62 6.84 4.46
N PRO A 80 -8.60 7.39 3.75
CA PRO A 80 -7.36 6.67 3.48
C PRO A 80 -6.69 6.18 4.76
N PHE A 81 -6.45 4.87 4.84
CA PHE A 81 -5.97 4.23 6.07
C PHE A 81 -4.55 4.67 6.45
N TYR A 82 -3.66 4.75 5.47
CA TYR A 82 -2.23 4.99 5.68
C TYR A 82 -1.87 6.45 5.91
N ASP A 83 -2.77 7.37 5.58
CA ASP A 83 -2.52 8.81 5.68
C ASP A 83 -2.39 9.21 7.17
N GLY A 84 -1.25 9.83 7.49
CA GLY A 84 -0.86 10.22 8.84
C GLY A 84 -0.20 9.11 9.67
N LEU A 85 -0.08 7.88 9.14
CA LEU A 85 0.62 6.80 9.84
C LEU A 85 2.14 6.97 9.76
N LYS A 86 2.85 6.39 10.73
CA LYS A 86 4.32 6.50 10.82
C LYS A 86 5.03 5.29 10.22
N PHE A 87 6.22 5.52 9.68
CA PHE A 87 7.28 4.51 9.70
C PHE A 87 7.75 4.35 11.14
N HIS A 88 7.04 3.52 11.90
CA HIS A 88 7.19 3.38 13.34
C HIS A 88 8.48 2.67 13.76
N ARG A 89 9.13 1.94 12.84
CA ARG A 89 10.41 1.28 13.12
C ARG A 89 11.33 1.38 11.91
N VAL A 90 12.58 1.77 12.17
CA VAL A 90 13.67 1.75 11.18
C VAL A 90 14.77 0.87 11.75
N LEU A 91 15.05 -0.24 11.06
CA LEU A 91 16.19 -1.09 11.33
C LEU A 91 17.31 -0.68 10.37
N GLN A 92 18.24 0.14 10.86
CA GLN A 92 19.28 0.77 10.04
C GLN A 92 20.02 -0.29 9.20
N GLY A 93 20.07 -0.07 7.88
CA GLY A 93 20.71 -1.00 6.93
C GLY A 93 19.99 -2.34 6.73
N TYR A 94 18.77 -2.50 7.25
CA TYR A 94 17.97 -3.73 7.13
C TYR A 94 16.63 -3.48 6.45
N MET A 95 15.75 -2.66 7.05
CA MET A 95 14.42 -2.32 6.51
C MET A 95 13.80 -1.14 7.26
N ILE A 96 12.80 -0.52 6.64
CA ILE A 96 11.86 0.40 7.29
C ILE A 96 10.48 -0.25 7.39
N ILE A 97 9.73 0.03 8.45
CA ILE A 97 8.44 -0.62 8.75
C ILE A 97 7.39 0.45 9.04
N GLY A 98 6.26 0.38 8.33
CA GLY A 98 5.16 1.34 8.37
C GLY A 98 3.80 0.67 8.43
N GLY A 99 2.73 1.47 8.39
CA GLY A 99 1.35 0.97 8.31
C GLY A 99 0.74 0.50 9.64
N CYS A 100 1.37 0.80 10.77
CA CYS A 100 0.79 0.55 12.09
C CYS A 100 -0.05 1.76 12.55
N PRO A 101 -1.36 1.59 12.84
CA PRO A 101 -2.23 2.68 13.29
C PRO A 101 -1.89 3.20 14.69
N ASN A 102 -1.34 2.35 15.57
CA ASN A 102 -0.90 2.76 16.91
C ASN A 102 0.48 3.45 16.88
N GLY A 103 1.24 3.28 15.80
CA GLY A 103 2.58 3.86 15.66
C GLY A 103 3.66 3.20 16.52
N ASP A 104 3.39 2.05 17.14
CA ASP A 104 4.30 1.31 18.03
C ASP A 104 4.57 -0.14 17.58
N GLY A 105 3.93 -0.57 16.48
CA GLY A 105 4.05 -1.93 15.93
C GLY A 105 2.97 -2.92 16.39
N THR A 106 2.00 -2.52 17.22
CA THR A 106 0.98 -3.43 17.79
C THR A 106 -0.39 -3.36 17.12
N GLY A 107 -0.66 -2.32 16.32
CA GLY A 107 -1.96 -2.06 15.71
C GLY A 107 -2.13 -2.67 14.31
N ASN A 108 -3.37 -3.01 13.96
CA ASN A 108 -3.81 -3.59 12.68
C ASN A 108 -5.22 -3.08 12.31
N PRO A 109 -5.74 -3.34 11.09
CA PRO A 109 -7.01 -2.77 10.63
C PRO A 109 -8.26 -3.43 11.25
N GLY A 110 -8.09 -4.34 12.21
CA GLY A 110 -9.19 -5.09 12.85
C GLY A 110 -9.45 -6.47 12.24
N TYR A 111 -8.54 -6.94 11.39
CA TYR A 111 -8.57 -8.29 10.81
C TYR A 111 -7.15 -8.74 10.45
N TYR A 112 -7.03 -10.03 10.14
CA TYR A 112 -5.86 -10.64 9.54
C TYR A 112 -6.24 -11.41 8.26
N PHE A 113 -5.28 -11.58 7.35
CA PHE A 113 -5.44 -12.40 6.16
C PHE A 113 -4.29 -13.39 5.95
N PHE A 114 -4.62 -14.49 5.24
CA PHE A 114 -3.73 -15.61 4.98
C PHE A 114 -2.50 -15.23 4.14
N ASP A 115 -1.44 -16.02 4.27
CA ASP A 115 -0.25 -15.86 3.43
C ASP A 115 -0.52 -16.27 1.97
N GLU A 116 0.15 -15.61 1.03
CA GLU A 116 0.16 -15.98 -0.40
C GLU A 116 1.59 -15.92 -0.95
N PHE A 117 2.32 -17.04 -0.80
CA PHE A 117 3.69 -17.14 -1.28
C PHE A 117 3.75 -17.51 -2.77
N ASN A 118 4.72 -16.93 -3.48
CA ASN A 118 5.01 -17.22 -4.87
C ASN A 118 6.50 -17.54 -5.01
N GLU A 119 6.83 -18.63 -5.69
CA GLU A 119 8.22 -19.11 -5.81
C GLU A 119 9.16 -18.12 -6.51
N PHE A 120 8.62 -17.22 -7.34
CA PHE A 120 9.36 -16.20 -8.09
C PHE A 120 9.49 -14.87 -7.35
N LEU A 121 8.93 -14.74 -6.15
CA LEU A 121 9.07 -13.54 -5.33
C LEU A 121 10.06 -13.83 -4.20
N LYS A 122 11.17 -13.10 -4.19
CA LYS A 122 12.27 -13.22 -3.23
C LYS A 122 12.66 -11.86 -2.66
N HIS A 123 13.10 -11.85 -1.40
CA HIS A 123 13.71 -10.70 -0.76
C HIS A 123 15.19 -10.60 -1.15
N ASP A 124 15.48 -10.58 -2.44
CA ASP A 124 16.82 -10.72 -3.00
C ASP A 124 17.59 -9.40 -3.13
N LYS A 125 16.92 -8.26 -2.93
CA LYS A 125 17.47 -6.92 -3.16
C LYS A 125 16.86 -5.86 -2.21
N PRO A 126 17.41 -4.63 -2.16
CA PRO A 126 16.74 -3.49 -1.57
C PRO A 126 15.43 -3.13 -2.28
N GLY A 127 14.53 -2.46 -1.56
CA GLY A 127 13.28 -1.95 -2.11
C GLY A 127 12.18 -2.98 -2.27
N VAL A 128 12.27 -4.15 -1.63
CA VAL A 128 11.20 -5.16 -1.65
C VAL A 128 10.15 -4.76 -0.61
N LEU A 129 8.88 -4.68 -1.03
CA LEU A 129 7.74 -4.46 -0.14
C LEU A 129 7.15 -5.81 0.26
N SER A 130 7.05 -6.08 1.57
CA SER A 130 6.36 -7.26 2.09
C SER A 130 5.51 -6.97 3.32
N MET A 131 4.50 -7.82 3.55
CA MET A 131 3.62 -7.72 4.70
C MET A 131 4.36 -8.14 5.96
N GLN A 132 4.41 -7.26 6.96
CA GLN A 132 4.88 -7.62 8.28
C GLN A 132 3.76 -8.36 9.01
N ASN A 133 4.09 -9.52 9.59
CA ASN A 133 3.17 -10.36 10.33
C ASN A 133 3.80 -10.78 11.68
N ILE A 134 2.99 -11.43 12.53
CA ILE A 134 3.39 -11.96 13.85
C ILE A 134 3.38 -13.50 13.87
N GLY A 135 3.40 -14.11 12.70
CA GLY A 135 3.21 -15.54 12.48
C GLY A 135 2.45 -15.81 11.19
N ALA A 136 2.36 -17.09 10.81
CA ALA A 136 1.66 -17.50 9.60
C ALA A 136 0.21 -16.97 9.59
N ASN A 137 -0.24 -16.48 8.45
CA ASN A 137 -1.61 -15.99 8.21
C ASN A 137 -2.04 -14.80 9.08
N THR A 138 -1.10 -13.98 9.54
CA THR A 138 -1.39 -12.77 10.35
C THR A 138 -1.04 -11.48 9.63
N ASN A 139 -1.29 -11.42 8.32
CA ASN A 139 -1.05 -10.20 7.54
C ASN A 139 -2.18 -9.20 7.80
N GLY A 140 -1.84 -7.93 8.03
CA GLY A 140 -2.79 -6.87 8.34
C GLY A 140 -2.53 -5.60 7.53
N SER A 141 -2.25 -4.48 8.20
CA SER A 141 -1.89 -3.23 7.51
C SER A 141 -0.39 -2.94 7.52
N ILE A 142 0.36 -3.59 8.39
CA ILE A 142 1.79 -3.33 8.58
C ILE A 142 2.59 -3.92 7.40
N PHE A 143 3.47 -3.11 6.83
CA PHE A 143 4.38 -3.52 5.76
C PHE A 143 5.80 -3.05 6.04
N ASN A 144 6.77 -3.73 5.44
CA ASN A 144 8.17 -3.34 5.45
C ASN A 144 8.69 -3.04 4.03
N ILE A 145 9.75 -2.24 3.95
CA ILE A 145 10.54 -2.01 2.73
C ILE A 145 11.99 -2.35 3.05
N THR A 146 12.58 -3.29 2.31
CA THR A 146 13.96 -3.74 2.56
C THR A 146 15.00 -2.68 2.17
N LEU A 147 16.07 -2.55 2.96
CA LEU A 147 17.25 -1.74 2.62
C LEU A 147 18.41 -2.60 2.06
N LYS A 148 18.29 -3.92 2.20
CA LYS A 148 19.23 -4.91 1.63
C LYS A 148 18.52 -6.22 1.31
N SER A 149 19.22 -7.15 0.67
CA SER A 149 18.76 -8.54 0.51
C SER A 149 18.48 -9.17 1.88
N THR A 150 17.30 -9.77 2.05
CA THR A 150 16.83 -10.40 3.29
C THR A 150 16.15 -11.76 3.05
N PRO A 151 16.85 -12.77 2.47
CA PRO A 151 16.25 -14.06 2.10
C PRO A 151 15.64 -14.84 3.28
N VAL A 152 16.04 -14.50 4.52
CA VAL A 152 15.47 -15.07 5.75
C VAL A 152 13.96 -14.82 5.92
N LEU A 153 13.39 -13.86 5.17
CA LEU A 153 11.96 -13.52 5.14
C LEU A 153 11.20 -14.24 4.02
N ASP A 154 11.89 -14.93 3.11
CA ASP A 154 11.25 -15.68 2.04
C ASP A 154 10.32 -16.76 2.62
N ASN A 155 9.11 -16.85 2.06
CA ASN A 155 8.05 -17.73 2.54
C ASN A 155 7.66 -17.48 4.02
N LYS A 156 7.96 -16.30 4.56
CA LYS A 156 7.51 -15.84 5.88
C LYS A 156 6.77 -14.51 5.79
N ASN A 157 7.22 -13.59 4.95
CA ASN A 157 6.54 -12.32 4.68
C ASN A 157 6.10 -12.27 3.22
N VAL A 158 4.82 -11.99 2.99
CA VAL A 158 4.24 -11.93 1.64
C VAL A 158 4.77 -10.71 0.92
N ILE A 159 5.58 -10.93 -0.12
CA ILE A 159 6.03 -9.85 -1.02
C ILE A 159 4.86 -9.40 -1.88
N PHE A 160 4.63 -8.09 -1.96
CA PHE A 160 3.52 -7.55 -2.77
C PHE A 160 3.94 -6.40 -3.70
N GLY A 161 5.23 -6.03 -3.71
CA GLY A 161 5.73 -5.02 -4.63
C GLY A 161 7.21 -4.72 -4.50
N TYR A 162 7.66 -3.80 -5.33
CA TYR A 162 9.05 -3.35 -5.40
C TYR A 162 9.12 -1.85 -5.63
N VAL A 163 10.00 -1.15 -4.91
CA VAL A 163 10.35 0.24 -5.18
C VAL A 163 11.00 0.32 -6.57
N ILE A 164 10.48 1.22 -7.39
CA ILE A 164 10.97 1.49 -8.75
C ILE A 164 11.54 2.91 -8.90
N ASN A 165 11.22 3.80 -7.96
CA ASN A 165 11.80 5.14 -7.85
C ASN A 165 11.75 5.61 -6.39
N GLY A 166 12.72 6.44 -5.96
CA GLY A 166 12.77 6.98 -4.60
C GLY A 166 13.44 6.07 -3.57
N MET A 167 14.41 5.23 -3.97
CA MET A 167 15.18 4.44 -3.01
C MET A 167 16.07 5.30 -2.10
N ASP A 168 16.54 6.44 -2.59
CA ASP A 168 17.17 7.49 -1.80
C ASP A 168 16.22 8.02 -0.71
N VAL A 169 14.94 8.22 -1.04
CA VAL A 169 13.90 8.57 -0.07
C VAL A 169 13.76 7.47 0.98
N VAL A 170 13.59 6.20 0.56
CA VAL A 170 13.53 5.03 1.46
C VAL A 170 14.73 4.99 2.42
N ASN A 171 15.94 5.21 1.91
CA ASN A 171 17.17 5.23 2.71
C ASN A 171 17.24 6.40 3.70
N SER A 172 16.55 7.51 3.41
CA SER A 172 16.52 8.71 4.25
C SER A 172 15.44 8.70 5.33
N ILE A 173 14.50 7.73 5.28
CA ILE A 173 13.43 7.60 6.25
C ILE A 173 14.00 7.37 7.65
N GLN A 174 13.52 8.16 8.59
CA GLN A 174 13.82 8.05 10.01
C GLN A 174 12.61 7.53 10.77
N GLN A 175 12.85 6.91 11.93
CA GLN A 175 11.76 6.42 12.77
C GLN A 175 10.84 7.58 13.17
N GLY A 176 9.55 7.40 12.92
CA GLY A 176 8.53 8.41 13.17
C GLY A 176 8.19 9.29 11.97
N ASP A 177 8.90 9.19 10.85
CA ASP A 177 8.51 9.85 9.60
C ASP A 177 7.12 9.41 9.15
N ILE A 178 6.39 10.30 8.47
CA ILE A 178 4.95 10.21 8.26
C ILE A 178 4.66 9.87 6.81
N ILE A 179 3.81 8.86 6.62
CA ILE A 179 3.13 8.61 5.36
C ILE A 179 2.04 9.65 5.22
N SER A 180 2.29 10.68 4.43
CA SER A 180 1.37 11.80 4.25
C SER A 180 0.22 11.44 3.30
N LYS A 181 0.51 10.61 2.30
CA LYS A 181 -0.47 10.18 1.30
C LYS A 181 -0.04 8.89 0.61
N VAL A 182 -0.96 7.99 0.31
CA VAL A 182 -0.74 6.87 -0.62
C VAL A 182 -1.66 6.97 -1.83
N GLU A 183 -1.10 7.14 -3.02
CA GLU A 183 -1.85 7.23 -4.28
C GLU A 183 -1.64 6.00 -5.16
N ILE A 184 -2.72 5.47 -5.73
CA ILE A 184 -2.70 4.24 -6.53
C ILE A 184 -2.91 4.54 -8.00
N ILE A 185 -1.92 4.23 -8.84
CA ILE A 185 -1.96 4.46 -10.29
C ILE A 185 -2.15 3.11 -11.00
N LYS A 186 -3.17 2.99 -11.85
CA LYS A 186 -3.48 1.76 -12.60
C LYS A 186 -3.31 1.99 -14.11
N ILE A 187 -2.39 1.26 -14.74
CA ILE A 187 -2.08 1.39 -16.17
C ILE A 187 -2.27 0.05 -16.88
N GLY A 188 -3.01 0.10 -17.99
CA GLY A 188 -3.35 -1.08 -18.78
C GLY A 188 -4.63 -1.79 -18.32
N ARG A 189 -5.13 -2.70 -19.16
CA ARG A 189 -6.45 -3.32 -19.01
C ARG A 189 -6.57 -4.15 -17.73
N LYS A 190 -5.60 -5.04 -17.46
CA LYS A 190 -5.59 -5.90 -16.27
C LYS A 190 -5.59 -5.09 -14.97
N ALA A 191 -4.70 -4.09 -14.87
CA ALA A 191 -4.60 -3.20 -13.72
C ALA A 191 -5.91 -2.44 -13.46
N LYS A 192 -6.54 -1.89 -14.52
CA LYS A 192 -7.83 -1.19 -14.41
C LYS A 192 -8.98 -2.11 -14.00
N ALA A 193 -8.96 -3.36 -14.44
CA ALA A 193 -9.94 -4.38 -14.07
C ALA A 193 -9.73 -4.95 -12.65
N PHE A 194 -8.56 -4.73 -12.04
CA PHE A 194 -8.28 -5.20 -10.69
C PHE A 194 -9.17 -4.49 -9.66
N ASN A 195 -10.01 -5.28 -8.97
CA ASN A 195 -10.99 -4.80 -8.01
C ASN A 195 -10.64 -5.32 -6.60
N PRO A 196 -10.05 -4.47 -5.74
CA PRO A 196 -9.67 -4.84 -4.37
C PRO A 196 -10.84 -5.38 -3.54
N LEU A 197 -12.00 -4.71 -3.60
CA LEU A 197 -13.19 -5.09 -2.85
C LEU A 197 -13.71 -6.47 -3.24
N LYS A 198 -13.72 -6.78 -4.54
CA LYS A 198 -14.16 -8.11 -5.03
C LYS A 198 -13.23 -9.21 -4.53
N ILE A 199 -11.91 -8.97 -4.53
CA ILE A 199 -10.93 -9.93 -4.02
C ILE A 199 -11.10 -10.11 -2.52
N PHE A 200 -11.23 -9.01 -1.77
CA PHE A 200 -11.39 -9.05 -0.33
C PHE A 200 -12.65 -9.84 0.09
N LYS A 201 -13.81 -9.55 -0.52
CA LYS A 201 -15.08 -10.25 -0.29
C LYS A 201 -15.04 -11.72 -0.67
N LYS A 202 -14.41 -12.07 -1.79
CA LYS A 202 -14.29 -13.47 -2.24
C LYS A 202 -13.58 -14.35 -1.20
N ASN A 203 -12.67 -13.77 -0.43
CA ASN A 203 -11.91 -14.48 0.60
C ASN A 203 -12.55 -14.39 2.01
N GLY A 204 -13.74 -13.78 2.13
CA GLY A 204 -14.54 -13.79 3.36
C GLY A 204 -14.03 -12.93 4.51
N PHE A 205 -13.07 -12.03 4.27
CA PHE A 205 -12.47 -11.19 5.31
C PHE A 205 -13.42 -10.11 5.84
N ASP A 206 -14.43 -9.73 5.06
CA ASP A 206 -15.51 -8.86 5.49
C ASP A 206 -16.27 -9.41 6.72
N ASN A 207 -16.33 -10.73 6.87
CA ASN A 207 -16.91 -11.38 8.05
C ASN A 207 -15.92 -11.49 9.23
N MET A 208 -14.62 -11.26 9.00
CA MET A 208 -13.58 -11.35 10.03
C MET A 208 -13.30 -10.01 10.71
N ILE A 209 -13.82 -8.91 10.18
CA ILE A 209 -13.72 -7.60 10.81
C ILE A 209 -14.62 -7.63 12.05
N GLN A 210 -14.00 -7.84 13.21
CA GLN A 210 -14.69 -7.69 14.48
C GLN A 210 -14.91 -6.19 14.73
N LEU A 211 -15.96 -5.65 14.12
CA LEU A 211 -16.51 -4.35 14.48
C LEU A 211 -16.93 -4.44 15.95
N LYS A 212 -16.23 -3.73 16.83
CA LYS A 212 -16.73 -3.43 18.18
C LYS A 212 -17.85 -2.41 18.09
#